data_AF-A0A699VEC7-F1
#
_entry.id   AF-A0A699VEC7-F1
#
_cell.length_a   1.000
_cell.length_b   1.000
_cell.length_c   1.000
_cell.angle_alpha   90.00
_cell.angle_beta   90.00
_cell.angle_gamma   90.00
#
_symmetry.space_group_name_H-M   'P 1'
#
loop_
_entity.id
_entity.type
_entity.pdbx_description
1 polymer ?
#
loop_
_entity_poly.entity_id
_entity_poly.type
_entity_poly.pdbx_seq_one_letter_code
_entity_poly.pdbx_strand_id
1 'polypeptide(L)' 'MFWFCDMDLNTAYDTLTAIRPCGPNKKAIRGATYDLAKNDPGKEPFESLPEHAFENVADWERKLIQDRVRNLRGA' A
#
# COMPACT_ATOMS: atom_id res chain seq x y z
N MET A 1 6.70 3.68 5.54
CA MET A 1 7.72 2.66 5.23
C MET A 1 7.43 1.99 3.90
N PHE A 2 6.42 1.14 3.78
CA PHE A 2 6.10 0.43 2.52
C PHE A 2 6.20 1.30 1.26
N TRP A 3 5.44 2.40 1.16
CA TRP A 3 5.43 3.24 -0.06
C TRP A 3 6.68 4.12 -0.27
N PHE A 4 7.45 4.43 0.78
CA PHE A 4 8.46 5.49 0.78
C PHE A 4 9.90 5.03 1.06
N CYS A 5 10.09 3.78 1.50
CA CYS A 5 11.39 3.24 1.92
C CYS A 5 11.83 2.03 1.08
N ASP A 6 11.31 1.91 -0.15
CA ASP A 6 11.62 0.82 -1.10
C ASP A 6 11.54 -0.59 -0.49
N MET A 7 10.41 -0.87 0.17
CA MET A 7 10.09 -2.17 0.75
C MET A 7 8.84 -2.73 0.07
N ASP A 8 8.67 -4.05 0.12
CA ASP A 8 7.35 -4.68 0.00
C ASP A 8 6.58 -4.57 1.34
N LEU A 9 5.29 -4.90 1.31
CA LEU A 9 4.41 -4.78 2.46
C LEU A 9 4.81 -5.72 3.60
N ASN A 10 5.23 -6.95 3.29
CA ASN A 10 5.58 -7.93 4.30
C ASN A 10 6.86 -7.52 5.03
N THR A 11 7.89 -7.09 4.28
CA THR A 11 9.12 -6.53 4.85
C THR A 11 8.84 -5.31 5.73
N ALA A 12 7.99 -4.37 5.28
CA ALA A 12 7.64 -3.19 6.07
C ALA A 12 6.83 -3.53 7.32
N TYR A 13 5.94 -4.52 7.24
CA TYR A 13 5.13 -5.01 8.35
C TYR A 13 6.01 -5.68 9.41
N ASP A 14 6.86 -6.61 9.01
CA ASP A 14 7.74 -7.36 9.91
C ASP A 14 8.76 -6.45 10.58
N THR A 15 9.31 -5.47 9.85
CA THR A 15 10.20 -4.45 10.43
C THR A 15 9.51 -3.67 11.55
N LEU A 16 8.22 -3.31 11.37
CA LEU A 16 7.47 -2.59 12.39
C LEU A 16 7.14 -3.48 13.59
N THR A 17 6.65 -4.70 13.35
CA THR A 17 6.22 -5.60 14.43
C THR A 17 7.38 -6.21 15.22
N ALA A 18 8.56 -6.31 14.62
CA ALA A 18 9.80 -6.66 15.33
C ALA A 18 10.22 -5.58 16.34
N ILE A 19 10.05 -4.29 16.01
CA ILE A 19 10.37 -3.17 16.91
C ILE A 19 9.28 -2.99 17.96
N ARG A 20 8.01 -3.07 17.55
CA ARG A 20 6.85 -2.92 18.41
C ARG A 20 5.89 -4.07 18.19
N PRO A 21 5.87 -5.08 19.08
CA PRO A 21 4.93 -6.19 18.98
C PRO A 21 3.47 -5.69 19.03
N CYS A 22 2.82 -5.66 17.87
CA CYS A 22 1.43 -5.26 17.69
C CYS A 22 0.84 -5.95 16.45
N GLY A 23 -0.49 -5.95 16.32
CA GLY A 23 -1.20 -6.56 15.17
C GLY A 23 -1.92 -5.54 14.28
N PRO A 24 -1.19 -4.67 13.54
CA PRO A 24 -1.84 -3.76 12.61
C PRO A 24 -2.55 -4.52 11.49
N ASN A 25 -3.65 -3.99 10.97
CA ASN A 25 -4.43 -4.69 9.95
C ASN A 25 -3.75 -4.62 8.56
N LYS A 26 -3.08 -5.71 8.15
CA LYS A 26 -2.39 -5.80 6.85
C LYS A 26 -3.35 -5.61 5.66
N LYS A 27 -4.60 -6.10 5.75
CA LYS A 27 -5.63 -5.93 4.70
C LYS A 27 -5.97 -4.46 4.48
N ALA A 28 -6.04 -3.65 5.55
CA ALA A 28 -6.31 -2.21 5.43
C ALA A 28 -5.20 -1.47 4.68
N ILE A 29 -3.92 -1.84 4.91
CA ILE A 29 -2.78 -1.24 4.20
C ILE A 29 -2.84 -1.60 2.71
N ARG A 30 -3.22 -2.83 2.37
CA ARG A 30 -3.40 -3.27 0.99
C ARG A 30 -4.56 -2.58 0.29
N GLY A 31 -5.70 -2.43 0.97
CA GLY A 31 -6.84 -1.66 0.47
C GLY A 31 -6.45 -0.22 0.15
N ALA A 32 -5.78 0.47 1.08
CA ALA A 32 -5.29 1.83 0.83
C ALA A 32 -4.26 1.89 -0.31
N THR A 33 -3.45 0.85 -0.48
CA THR A 33 -2.50 0.74 -1.61
C THR A 33 -3.25 0.57 -2.92
N TYR A 34 -4.29 -0.27 -2.97
CA TYR A 34 -5.19 -0.41 -4.11
C TYR A 34 -5.85 0.94 -4.45
N ASP A 35 -6.39 1.66 -3.46
CA ASP A 35 -7.07 2.94 -3.66
C ASP A 35 -6.13 3.99 -4.26
N LEU A 36 -4.90 4.07 -3.75
CA LEU A 36 -3.90 5.02 -4.21
C LEU A 36 -3.25 4.61 -5.55
N ALA A 37 -3.21 3.32 -5.89
CA ALA A 37 -2.66 2.84 -7.17
C ALA A 37 -3.70 2.77 -8.30
N LYS A 38 -5.00 2.72 -7.98
CA LYS A 38 -6.08 2.61 -8.97
C LYS A 38 -6.12 3.87 -9.85
N ASN A 39 -6.01 3.66 -11.16
CA ASN A 39 -6.16 4.70 -12.18
C ASN A 39 -7.43 4.56 -13.03
N ASP A 40 -8.01 3.36 -13.07
CA ASP A 40 -9.18 3.06 -13.89
C ASP A 40 -10.42 2.91 -13.01
N PRO A 41 -11.47 3.73 -13.19
CA PRO A 41 -12.75 3.58 -12.49
C PRO A 41 -13.36 2.18 -12.62
N GLY A 42 -13.12 1.48 -13.73
CA GLY A 42 -13.65 0.14 -14.04
C GLY A 42 -12.87 -1.03 -13.44
N LYS A 43 -11.78 -0.79 -12.69
CA LYS A 43 -11.01 -1.87 -12.05
C LYS A 43 -11.87 -2.62 -11.03
N GLU A 44 -11.77 -3.95 -11.04
CA GLU A 44 -12.47 -4.84 -10.11
C GLU A 44 -12.31 -4.39 -8.64
N PRO A 45 -13.35 -4.54 -7.79
CA PRO A 45 -13.27 -4.21 -6.36
C PRO A 45 -12.09 -4.88 -5.66
N PHE A 46 -11.55 -4.26 -4.61
CA PHE A 46 -10.43 -4.85 -3.86
C PHE A 46 -10.80 -6.23 -3.27
N GLU A 47 -12.06 -6.42 -2.88
CA GLU A 47 -12.58 -7.63 -2.28
C GLU A 47 -12.59 -8.85 -3.22
N SER A 48 -12.62 -8.63 -4.55
CA SER A 48 -12.56 -9.71 -5.53
C SER A 48 -11.13 -10.12 -5.88
N LEU A 49 -10.12 -9.38 -5.42
CA LEU A 49 -8.73 -9.64 -5.73
C LEU A 49 -8.12 -10.70 -4.80
N PRO A 50 -7.09 -11.43 -5.26
CA PRO A 50 -6.40 -12.42 -4.44
C PRO A 50 -5.79 -11.84 -3.16
N GLU A 51 -5.62 -12.70 -2.15
CA GLU A 51 -4.99 -12.36 -0.88
C GLU A 51 -3.48 -12.08 -0.98
N HIS A 52 -2.90 -11.85 -2.15
CA HIS A 52 -1.53 -11.30 -2.28
C HIS A 52 -1.49 -10.02 -3.12
N ALA A 53 -2.63 -9.58 -3.66
CA ALA A 53 -2.72 -8.37 -4.47
C ALA A 53 -2.32 -7.14 -3.63
N PHE A 54 -1.45 -6.30 -4.19
CA PHE A 54 -0.91 -5.08 -3.56
C PHE A 54 -0.03 -5.31 -2.32
N GLU A 55 0.52 -6.51 -2.13
CA GLU A 55 1.62 -6.71 -1.16
C GLU A 55 2.95 -6.18 -1.67
N ASN A 56 3.08 -6.01 -2.97
CA ASN A 56 4.12 -5.21 -3.60
C ASN A 56 3.50 -4.41 -4.74
N VAL A 57 4.23 -3.41 -5.23
CA VAL A 57 3.79 -2.52 -6.31
C VAL A 57 4.94 -2.30 -7.29
N ALA A 58 4.62 -2.10 -8.56
CA ALA A 58 5.62 -1.73 -9.55
C ALA A 58 6.17 -0.32 -9.28
N ASP A 59 7.36 0.00 -9.81
CA ASP A 59 8.01 1.31 -9.59
C ASP A 59 7.13 2.50 -10.01
N TRP A 60 6.35 2.34 -11.08
CA TRP A 60 5.45 3.38 -11.56
C TRP A 60 4.24 3.56 -10.63
N GLU A 61 3.70 2.49 -10.06
CA GLU A 61 2.64 2.53 -9.05
C GLU A 61 3.15 3.17 -7.77
N ARG A 62 4.37 2.81 -7.36
CA ARG A 62 5.05 3.41 -6.19
C ARG A 62 5.19 4.92 -6.37
N LYS A 63 5.66 5.37 -7.54
CA LYS A 63 5.77 6.80 -7.84
C LYS A 63 4.41 7.50 -7.78
N LEU A 64 3.38 6.92 -8.41
CA LEU A 64 2.02 7.44 -8.39
C LEU A 64 1.46 7.58 -6.97
N ILE A 65 1.61 6.55 -6.13
CA ILE A 65 1.18 6.56 -4.74
C ILE A 65 1.88 7.69 -3.98
N GLN A 66 3.20 7.82 -4.13
CA GLN A 66 3.96 8.87 -3.45
C GLN A 66 3.49 10.27 -3.84
N ASP A 67 3.23 10.51 -5.13
CA ASP A 67 2.76 11.80 -5.62
C ASP A 67 1.36 12.13 -5.10
N ARG A 68 0.43 11.16 -5.12
CA ARG A 68 -0.93 11.32 -4.56
C ARG A 68 -0.90 11.62 -3.06
N VAL A 69 -0.10 10.89 -2.28
CA VAL A 69 0.03 11.13 -0.83
C VAL A 69 0.66 12.50 -0.53
N ARG A 70 1.65 12.92 -1.32
CA ARG A 70 2.26 14.26 -1.17
C ARG A 70 1.28 15.39 -1.49
N ASN A 71 0.39 15.19 -2.47
CA ASN A 71 -0.63 16.17 -2.83
C ASN A 71 -1.72 16.37 -1.77
N LEU A 72 -1.85 15.45 -0.80
CA LEU A 72 -2.74 15.62 0.34
C LEU A 72 -2.16 16.50 1.46
N ARG A 73 -0.91 16.97 1.33
CA ARG A 73 -0.28 17.82 2.35
C ARG A 73 -0.93 19.21 2.35
N GLY A 74 -1.61 19.55 3.45
CA GLY A 74 -2.23 20.87 3.64
C GLY A 74 -3.61 21.04 3.01
N ALA A 75 -4.23 19.93 2.60
CA ALA A 75 -5.64 19.84 2.23
C ALA A 75 -6.54 19.70 3.47
#